data_AF-W4VEH6-F1
#
_entry.id   AF-W4VEH6-F1
#
_cell.length_a   1.000
_cell.length_b   1.000
_cell.length_c   1.000
_cell.angle_alpha   90.00
_cell.angle_beta   90.00
_cell.angle_gamma   90.00
#
_symmetry.space_group_name_H-M   'P 1'
#
loop_
_entity.id
_entity.type
_entity.pdbx_description
1 polymer ?
#
loop_
_entity_poly.entity_id
_entity_poly.type
_entity_poly.pdbx_seq_one_letter_code
_entity_poly.pdbx_strand_id
1 'polypeptide(L)'
;MGTQFALEKEDFILPGYRDVPQIIWHGLPLYQAFLFSRGHYHGNQMPEGVNAFSPQIIIGAQYTQAAGVALGMKKRGKKSVAITYTGDGGNFSR
;
A
#
# COMPACT_ATOMS: atom_id res chain seq x y z
N MET A 1 -3.57 11.14 5.36
CA MET A 1 -4.71 10.98 6.30
C MET A 1 -6.04 11.29 5.62
N GLY A 2 -6.28 12.50 5.09
CA GLY A 2 -7.54 12.81 4.39
C GLY A 2 -7.84 11.93 3.17
N THR A 3 -6.81 11.52 2.43
CA THR A 3 -6.94 10.59 1.29
C THR A 3 -7.32 9.17 1.70
N GLN A 4 -6.96 8.73 2.90
CA GLN A 4 -7.29 7.39 3.41
C GLN A 4 -8.77 7.30 3.80
N PHE A 5 -9.36 8.39 4.31
CA PHE A 5 -10.76 8.44 4.71
C PHE A 5 -11.75 8.35 3.55
N ALA A 6 -11.29 8.63 2.33
CA ALA A 6 -12.09 8.50 1.11
C ALA A 6 -12.01 7.09 0.49
N LEU A 7 -11.19 6.19 1.07
CA LEU A 7 -11.02 4.83 0.58
C LEU A 7 -11.98 3.88 1.27
N GLU A 8 -12.52 2.96 0.48
CA GLU A 8 -13.30 1.83 0.96
C GLU A 8 -12.37 0.69 1.41
N LYS A 9 -12.88 -0.21 2.24
CA LYS A 9 -12.12 -1.39 2.71
C LYS A 9 -11.65 -2.30 1.57
N GLU A 10 -12.33 -2.22 0.43
CA GLU A 10 -12.06 -2.99 -0.79
C GLU A 10 -10.92 -2.38 -1.62
N ASP A 11 -10.54 -1.13 -1.35
CA ASP A 11 -9.47 -0.44 -2.04
C ASP A 11 -8.11 -0.99 -1.62
N PHE A 12 -7.18 -1.01 -2.58
CA PHE A 12 -5.88 -1.63 -2.42
C PHE A 12 -4.79 -0.58 -2.30
N ILE A 13 -4.04 -0.63 -1.20
CA ILE A 13 -3.05 0.37 -0.86
C ILE A 13 -1.66 -0.18 -1.15
N LEU A 14 -0.90 0.54 -1.97
CA LEU A 14 0.52 0.30 -2.19
C LEU A 14 1.32 1.40 -1.47
N PRO A 15 1.68 1.19 -0.19
CA PRO A 15 2.40 2.18 0.59
C PRO A 15 3.88 2.29 0.14
N GLY A 16 4.42 3.50 0.16
CA GLY A 16 5.85 3.72 0.23
C GLY A 16 6.38 3.47 1.65
N TYR A 17 7.70 3.48 1.81
CA TYR A 17 8.34 3.30 3.12
C TYR A 17 7.91 4.30 4.21
N ARG A 18 7.40 5.49 3.83
CA ARG A 18 6.90 6.51 4.78
C ARG A 18 5.40 6.36 5.11
N ASP A 19 4.68 5.51 4.38
CA ASP A 19 3.21 5.42 4.45
C ASP A 19 2.72 4.29 5.38
N VAL A 20 3.54 3.95 6.38
CA VAL A 20 3.21 2.96 7.42
C VAL A 20 1.94 3.36 8.21
N PRO A 21 1.67 4.64 8.53
CA PRO A 21 0.43 5.03 9.20
C PRO A 21 -0.83 4.66 8.40
N GLN A 22 -0.80 4.75 7.07
CA GLN A 22 -1.95 4.50 6.20
C GLN A 22 -2.36 3.02 6.22
N ILE A 23 -1.39 2.10 6.21
CA ILE A 23 -1.67 0.67 6.33
C ILE A 23 -2.13 0.26 7.73
N ILE A 24 -1.63 0.92 8.79
CA ILE A 24 -2.14 0.71 10.15
C ILE A 24 -3.63 1.07 10.22
N TRP A 25 -3.99 2.22 9.64
CA TRP A 25 -5.39 2.65 9.55
C TRP A 25 -6.25 1.72 8.69
N HIS A 26 -5.69 1.08 7.67
CA HIS A 26 -6.40 0.12 6.82
C HIS A 26 -6.63 -1.26 7.48
N GLY A 27 -6.00 -1.51 8.64
CA GLY A 27 -6.18 -2.74 9.40
C GLY A 27 -4.91 -3.53 9.67
N LEU A 28 -3.72 -3.00 9.33
CA LEU A 28 -2.46 -3.62 9.74
C LEU A 28 -2.32 -3.51 11.28
N PRO A 29 -2.12 -4.63 12.00
CA PRO A 29 -1.87 -4.60 13.42
C PRO A 29 -0.62 -3.77 13.76
N LEU A 30 -0.70 -2.94 14.80
CA LEU A 30 0.40 -2.07 15.20
C LEU A 30 1.69 -2.85 15.49
N TYR A 31 1.58 -4.06 16.04
CA TYR A 31 2.74 -4.92 16.29
C TYR A 31 3.44 -5.34 14.98
N GLN A 32 2.72 -5.53 13.88
CA GLN A 32 3.32 -5.84 12.57
C GLN A 32 4.07 -4.62 12.01
N ALA A 33 3.57 -3.41 12.22
CA ALA A 33 4.30 -2.19 11.88
C ALA A 33 5.62 -2.07 12.67
N PHE A 34 5.61 -2.41 13.97
CA PHE A 34 6.84 -2.48 14.77
C PHE A 34 7.78 -3.61 14.33
N LEU A 35 7.25 -4.75 13.86
CA LEU A 35 8.05 -5.84 13.30
C LEU A 35 8.69 -5.44 11.98
N PHE A 36 7.97 -4.72 11.12
CA PHE A 36 8.49 -4.14 9.89
C PHE A 36 9.66 -3.18 10.19
N SER A 37 9.48 -2.27 11.15
CA SER A 37 10.55 -1.36 11.59
C SER A 37 11.77 -2.09 12.16
N ARG A 38 11.59 -3.31 12.69
CA ARG A 38 12.67 -4.18 13.20
C ARG A 38 13.26 -5.10 12.14
N GLY A 39 12.80 -5.04 10.89
CA GLY A 39 13.27 -5.91 9.80
C GLY A 39 12.82 -7.37 9.94
N HIS A 40 11.77 -7.65 10.70
CA HIS A 40 11.28 -9.00 10.93
C HIS A 40 10.27 -9.41 9.83
N TYR A 41 10.45 -10.59 9.22
CA TYR A 41 9.66 -11.06 8.08
C TYR A 41 8.14 -11.04 8.32
N HIS A 42 7.71 -11.34 9.55
CA HIS A 42 6.30 -11.32 9.94
C HIS A 42 5.65 -9.93 9.82
N GLY A 43 6.44 -8.84 9.86
CA GLY A 43 5.92 -7.48 9.60
C GLY A 43 5.50 -7.24 8.15
N ASN A 44 5.97 -8.08 7.21
CA ASN A 44 5.57 -8.04 5.80
C ASN A 44 4.43 -9.01 5.47
N GLN A 45 3.96 -9.80 6.43
CA GLN A 45 2.85 -10.74 6.23
C GLN A 45 1.52 -10.02 6.45
N MET A 46 0.95 -9.52 5.35
CA MET A 46 -0.32 -8.81 5.40
C MET A 46 -1.43 -9.74 5.91
N PRO A 47 -2.27 -9.31 6.88
CA PRO A 47 -3.37 -10.12 7.37
C PRO A 47 -4.40 -10.41 6.28
N GLU A 48 -5.09 -11.55 6.37
CA GLU A 48 -6.20 -11.83 5.47
C GLU A 48 -7.29 -10.75 5.58
N GLY A 49 -7.74 -10.26 4.43
CA GLY A 49 -8.75 -9.20 4.36
C GLY A 49 -8.22 -7.76 4.48
N VAL A 50 -6.90 -7.57 4.65
CA VAL A 50 -6.25 -6.26 4.53
C VAL A 50 -5.73 -6.10 3.11
N ASN A 51 -6.40 -5.26 2.32
CA ASN A 51 -6.01 -4.97 0.93
C ASN A 51 -4.86 -3.95 0.91
N ALA A 52 -3.67 -4.36 1.33
CA ALA A 52 -2.47 -3.54 1.28
C ALA A 52 -1.24 -4.34 0.85
N PHE A 53 -0.22 -3.64 0.36
CA PHE A 53 1.09 -4.20 0.07
C PHE A 53 2.10 -3.86 1.18
N SER A 54 3.12 -4.69 1.37
CA SER A 54 4.21 -4.37 2.30
C SER A 54 4.89 -3.07 1.88
N PRO A 55 5.34 -2.19 2.81
CA PRO A 55 5.94 -0.91 2.45
C PRO A 55 7.09 -1.07 1.45
N GLN A 56 6.93 -0.47 0.28
CA GLN A 56 7.91 -0.57 -0.79
C GLN A 56 9.09 0.37 -0.50
N ILE A 57 10.30 -0.20 -0.44
CA ILE A 57 11.55 0.54 -0.19
C ILE A 57 12.06 1.16 -1.50
N ILE A 58 11.81 0.50 -2.64
CA ILE A 58 12.24 0.98 -3.96
C ILE A 58 11.27 2.07 -4.44
N ILE A 59 11.71 3.33 -4.39
CA ILE A 59 10.95 4.46 -4.92
C ILE A 59 10.75 4.27 -6.43
N GLY A 60 9.50 4.19 -6.88
CA GLY A 60 9.14 4.01 -8.29
C GLY A 60 8.52 2.65 -8.60
N ALA A 61 8.93 1.60 -7.89
CA ALA A 61 8.39 0.24 -8.12
C ALA A 61 6.89 0.16 -7.79
N GLN A 62 6.42 0.95 -6.82
CA GLN A 62 5.01 0.97 -6.44
C GLN A 62 4.08 1.51 -7.54
N TYR A 63 4.58 2.27 -8.52
CA TYR A 63 3.77 2.74 -9.65
C TYR A 63 3.39 1.60 -10.59
N THR A 64 4.39 0.83 -11.01
CA THR A 64 4.20 -0.30 -11.92
C THR A 64 3.34 -1.38 -11.26
N GLN A 65 3.57 -1.63 -9.97
CA GLN A 65 2.75 -2.56 -9.19
C GLN A 65 1.30 -2.07 -9.06
N ALA A 66 1.08 -0.79 -8.77
CA ALA A 66 -0.26 -0.22 -8.67
C ALA A 66 -1.03 -0.30 -10.00
N ALA A 67 -0.37 0.00 -11.12
CA ALA A 67 -0.96 -0.16 -12.45
C ALA A 67 -1.35 -1.61 -12.74
N GLY A 68 -0.50 -2.57 -12.36
CA GLY A 68 -0.79 -4.01 -12.49
C GLY A 68 -1.99 -4.45 -11.63
N VAL A 69 -2.05 -4.00 -10.38
CA VAL A 69 -3.18 -4.28 -9.48
C VAL A 69 -4.47 -3.67 -10.02
N ALA A 70 -4.44 -2.40 -10.44
CA ALA A 70 -5.58 -1.72 -11.04
C ALA A 70 -6.09 -2.43 -12.29
N LEU A 71 -5.19 -2.89 -13.18
CA LEU A 71 -5.56 -3.67 -14.36
C LEU A 71 -6.20 -5.02 -13.97
N GLY A 72 -5.65 -5.71 -12.96
CA GLY A 72 -6.21 -6.95 -12.43
C GLY A 72 -7.61 -6.75 -11.84
N MET A 73 -7.84 -5.66 -11.11
CA MET A 73 -9.15 -5.28 -10.58
C MET A 73 -10.15 -4.99 -11.70
N LYS A 74 -9.75 -4.20 -12.70
CA LYS A 74 -10.57 -3.89 -13.87
C LYS A 74 -10.97 -5.16 -14.63
N LYS A 75 -10.03 -6.07 -14.86
CA LYS A 75 -10.31 -7.37 -15.51
C LYS A 75 -11.25 -8.27 -14.70
N ARG A 76 -11.22 -8.16 -13.38
CA ARG A 76 -12.12 -8.91 -12.48
C ARG A 76 -13.47 -8.20 -12.25
N GLY A 77 -13.71 -7.05 -12.89
CA GLY A 77 -14.95 -6.27 -12.72
C GLY A 77 -15.16 -5.72 -11.31
N LYS A 78 -14.09 -5.61 -10.51
CA LYS A 78 -14.17 -5.07 -9.15
C LYS A 78 -14.31 -3.55 -9.20
N LYS A 79 -15.24 -2.99 -8.44
CA LYS A 79 -15.42 -1.54 -8.26
C LYS A 79 -14.54 -1.02 -7.13
N SER A 80 -13.25 -1.32 -7.18
CA SER A 80 -12.27 -0.94 -6.17
C SER A 80 -11.11 -0.21 -6.84
N VAL A 81 -10.45 0.67 -6.09
CA VAL A 81 -9.36 1.52 -6.56
C VAL A 81 -8.04 1.00 -5.99
N ALA A 82 -6.98 1.03 -6.80
CA ALA A 82 -5.61 0.86 -6.32
C ALA A 82 -4.99 2.24 -6.10
N ILE A 83 -4.56 2.52 -4.89
CA ILE A 83 -3.90 3.78 -4.54
C ILE A 83 -2.44 3.52 -4.19
N THR A 84 -1.58 4.43 -4.61
CA THR A 84 -0.15 4.39 -4.31
C THR A 84 0.29 5.77 -3.85
N TYR A 85 1.18 5.80 -2.87
CA TYR A 85 1.76 7.02 -2.35
C TYR A 85 3.26 7.01 -2.64
N THR A 86 3.77 8.15 -3.11
CA THR A 86 5.21 8.37 -3.21
C THR A 86 5.56 9.73 -2.63
N GLY A 87 6.78 9.83 -2.09
CA GLY A 87 7.39 11.13 -1.85
C GLY A 87 7.84 11.77 -3.16
N ASP A 88 8.05 13.08 -3.13
CA ASP A 88 8.45 13.93 -4.26
C ASP A 88 9.69 13.40 -5.03
N GLY A 89 10.57 12.64 -4.37
CA GLY A 89 11.72 11.99 -4.99
C GLY A 89 11.43 10.84 -5.97
N GLY A 90 10.17 10.42 -6.12
CA GLY A 90 9.75 9.39 -7.07
C GLY A 90 9.27 9.92 -8.43
N ASN A 91 9.04 11.23 -8.53
CA ASN A 91 8.73 11.89 -9.79
C ASN A 91 10.03 12.19 -10.56
N PHE A 92 10.75 11.17 -11.01
CA PHE A 92 11.77 11.38 -12.04
C PHE A 92 11.10 11.53 -13.41
N SER A 93 10.44 12.67 -13.61
CA SER A 93 10.22 13.27 -14.92
C SER A 93 11.20 14.44 -15.02
N ARG A 94 12.29 14.20 -15.74
CA ARG A 94 13.01 15.24 -16.48
C ARG A 94 13.17 14.75 -17.90
#